data_AF-A0A8J6A9A8-F1
#
_entry.id   AF-A0A8J6A9A8-F1
#
_cell.length_a   1.000
_cell.length_b   1.000
_cell.length_c   1.000
_cell.angle_alpha   90.00
_cell.angle_beta   90.00
_cell.angle_gamma   90.00
#
_symmetry.space_group_name_H-M   'P 1'
#
loop_
_entity.id
_entity.type
_entity.pdbx_description
1 polymer ?
#
loop_
_entity_poly.entity_id
_entity_poly.type
_entity_poly.pdbx_seq_one_letter_code
_entity_poly.pdbx_strand_id
1 'polypeptide(L)'
;MVGNSLRASTRVSAPLSTPTVARPSGPSQAGTLRLLPPFRWAFSPSTFSTQPSRLRKTRKLRGHVSHGHGRIGKHRKHPGGRGNAGGLHHHRINFDKYEIVKVVPSLPSHPGYFGKVGMRHYHLKRNQSFCPTVNLDKLWTLVTEQTRVNAAKNKTGAAPIIDVVRAGYYKVLGKGKLPKQPVIVKAKFFSRRAEEKIKGVGGACVLVA
;
A
#
# COMPACT_ATOMS: atom_id res chain seq x y z
N MET A 1 38.19 53.02 -43.13
CA MET A 1 39.05 52.15 -43.96
C MET A 1 38.34 50.83 -44.15
N VAL A 2 37.96 50.58 -45.41
CA VAL A 2 37.16 49.44 -45.87
C VAL A 2 38.13 48.28 -46.14
N GLY A 3 37.85 47.12 -45.56
CA GLY A 3 38.59 45.87 -45.79
C GLY A 3 37.93 45.02 -46.87
N ASN A 4 38.66 44.87 -47.97
CA ASN A 4 38.38 44.08 -49.18
C ASN A 4 38.01 42.61 -48.95
N SER A 5 37.17 42.04 -49.83
CA SER A 5 37.64 41.07 -50.85
C SER A 5 36.48 40.35 -51.57
N LEU A 6 36.17 40.87 -52.76
CA LEU A 6 35.97 40.22 -54.07
C LEU A 6 35.12 38.93 -54.24
N ARG A 7 34.23 39.07 -55.24
CA ARG A 7 33.33 38.12 -55.90
C ARG A 7 34.04 37.12 -56.83
N ALA A 8 33.40 35.97 -57.01
CA ALA A 8 33.13 35.27 -58.30
C ALA A 8 32.22 34.06 -57.95
N SER A 9 31.35 33.47 -58.77
CA SER A 9 30.71 33.76 -60.05
C SER A 9 29.64 32.67 -60.23
N THR A 10 28.45 33.07 -60.66
CA THR A 10 27.42 32.37 -61.46
C THR A 10 27.26 30.83 -61.48
N ARG A 11 26.03 30.38 -61.15
CA ARG A 11 25.25 29.33 -61.86
C ARG A 11 23.76 29.60 -61.61
N VAL A 12 23.06 30.18 -62.58
CA VAL A 12 22.24 29.53 -63.62
C VAL A 12 20.99 28.82 -63.07
N SER A 13 19.90 29.56 -63.25
CA SER A 13 18.45 29.31 -63.30
C SER A 13 17.92 27.90 -63.58
N ALA A 14 16.83 27.58 -62.87
CA ALA A 14 15.82 26.55 -63.21
C ALA A 14 14.96 26.98 -64.42
N PRO A 15 14.10 26.10 -64.98
CA PRO A 15 12.68 26.22 -64.59
C PRO A 15 11.86 24.91 -64.53
N LEU A 16 10.68 25.08 -63.93
CA LEU A 16 9.61 24.16 -63.59
C LEU A 16 9.02 23.34 -64.75
N SER A 17 8.49 22.16 -64.43
CA SER A 17 7.17 21.75 -64.94
C SER A 17 6.32 21.09 -63.83
N THR A 18 5.05 21.48 -63.86
CA THR A 18 3.92 21.34 -62.94
C THR A 18 3.47 19.92 -62.59
N PRO A 19 2.91 19.66 -61.39
CA PRO A 19 1.86 18.67 -61.20
C PRO A 19 0.46 19.31 -61.32
N THR A 20 -0.35 18.79 -62.25
CA THR A 20 -1.74 19.19 -62.46
C THR A 20 -2.63 18.84 -61.27
N VAL A 21 -3.47 19.80 -60.89
CA VAL A 21 -4.50 19.76 -59.85
C VAL A 21 -5.83 19.29 -60.43
N ALA A 22 -6.55 18.42 -59.72
CA ALA A 22 -8.02 18.46 -59.64
C ALA A 22 -8.52 17.78 -58.33
N ARG A 23 -9.17 18.58 -57.47
CA ARG A 23 -10.08 18.20 -56.37
C ARG A 23 -11.53 18.06 -56.95
N PRO A 24 -12.60 17.87 -56.15
CA PRO A 24 -12.94 16.81 -55.18
C PRO A 24 -14.40 16.30 -55.37
N SER A 25 -14.81 15.23 -54.68
CA SER A 25 -16.16 15.16 -54.08
C SER A 25 -16.19 14.16 -52.93
N GLY A 26 -16.54 14.65 -51.73
CA GLY A 26 -16.83 13.82 -50.56
C GLY A 26 -18.21 13.14 -50.68
N PRO A 27 -18.64 12.45 -49.61
CA PRO A 27 -19.20 13.23 -48.52
C PRO A 27 -18.67 12.86 -47.13
N SER A 28 -18.48 13.94 -46.36
CA SER A 28 -18.93 14.10 -44.97
C SER A 28 -18.42 13.13 -43.91
N GLN A 29 -17.39 13.61 -43.21
CA GLN A 29 -17.13 13.27 -41.81
C GLN A 29 -18.34 13.65 -40.94
N ALA A 30 -19.02 12.67 -40.37
CA ALA A 30 -19.67 12.84 -39.07
C ALA A 30 -18.72 12.26 -38.02
N GLY A 31 -17.93 13.13 -37.40
CA GLY A 31 -17.06 12.77 -36.29
C GLY A 31 -17.90 12.33 -35.09
N THR A 32 -18.06 11.03 -34.89
CA THR A 32 -18.34 10.49 -33.56
C THR A 32 -17.08 10.68 -32.72
N LEU A 33 -17.05 11.76 -31.95
CA LEU A 33 -16.23 11.88 -30.75
C LEU A 33 -16.36 10.57 -29.97
N ARG A 34 -15.32 9.72 -30.01
CA ARG A 34 -15.20 8.61 -29.06
C ARG A 34 -14.98 9.23 -27.70
N LEU A 35 -16.08 9.50 -27.01
CA LEU A 35 -16.08 9.72 -25.57
C LEU A 35 -15.37 8.51 -24.95
N LEU A 36 -14.18 8.75 -24.41
CA LEU A 36 -13.54 7.78 -23.52
C LEU A 36 -14.58 7.41 -22.45
N PRO A 37 -14.83 6.11 -22.19
CA PRO A 37 -15.80 5.72 -21.18
C PRO A 37 -15.39 6.38 -19.86
N PRO A 38 -16.33 7.00 -19.12
CA PRO A 38 -15.99 7.56 -17.82
C PRO A 38 -15.44 6.43 -16.97
N PHE A 39 -14.28 6.70 -16.37
CA PHE A 39 -13.55 5.85 -15.43
C PHE A 39 -14.56 5.25 -14.44
N ARG A 40 -15.06 4.05 -14.75
CA ARG A 40 -16.01 3.34 -13.91
C ARG A 40 -15.21 3.01 -12.66
N TRP A 41 -15.50 3.70 -11.56
CA TRP A 41 -15.10 3.22 -10.25
C TRP A 41 -15.63 1.80 -10.15
N ALA A 42 -14.73 0.82 -10.25
CA ALA A 42 -15.01 -0.55 -9.89
C ALA A 42 -15.27 -0.51 -8.39
N PHE A 43 -16.54 -0.28 -8.03
CA PHE A 43 -17.04 -0.55 -6.70
C PHE A 43 -16.85 -2.06 -6.52
N SER A 44 -15.77 -2.45 -5.86
CA SER A 44 -15.58 -3.83 -5.44
C SER A 44 -16.82 -4.21 -4.64
N PRO A 45 -17.66 -5.15 -5.12
CA PRO A 45 -18.79 -5.59 -4.33
C PRO A 45 -18.18 -6.22 -3.09
N SER A 46 -18.53 -5.67 -1.92
CA SER A 46 -18.24 -6.33 -0.65
C SER A 46 -18.66 -7.79 -0.80
N THR A 47 -17.72 -8.70 -0.58
CA THR A 47 -17.98 -10.13 -0.60
C THR A 47 -18.91 -10.46 0.56
N PHE A 48 -20.22 -10.29 0.35
CA PHE A 48 -21.22 -10.93 1.18
C PHE A 48 -20.97 -12.43 1.01
N SER A 49 -20.44 -13.06 2.05
CA SER A 49 -20.28 -14.51 2.08
C SER A 49 -21.66 -15.14 1.83
N THR A 50 -21.86 -15.74 0.66
CA THR A 50 -23.06 -16.50 0.31
C THR A 50 -23.02 -17.83 1.05
N GLN A 51 -23.24 -17.78 2.37
CA GLN A 51 -23.42 -19.02 3.14
C GLN A 51 -24.65 -19.76 2.60
N PRO A 52 -24.53 -21.06 2.26
CA PRO A 52 -25.65 -21.84 1.71
C PRO A 52 -26.79 -21.91 2.73
N SER A 53 -28.00 -21.61 2.27
CA SER A 53 -29.22 -21.52 3.09
C SER A 53 -29.56 -22.81 3.85
N ARG A 54 -29.07 -23.96 3.36
CA ARG A 54 -29.25 -25.30 3.96
C ARG A 54 -28.66 -25.41 5.37
N LEU A 55 -27.51 -24.77 5.63
CA LEU A 55 -26.80 -24.89 6.91
C LEU A 55 -27.30 -23.89 7.98
N ARG A 56 -28.26 -23.02 7.63
CA ARG A 56 -28.80 -22.03 8.58
C ARG A 56 -29.61 -22.72 9.66
N LYS A 57 -29.35 -22.36 10.93
CA LYS A 57 -30.10 -22.76 12.13
C LYS A 57 -31.62 -22.64 11.95
N THR A 58 -32.09 -21.66 11.18
CA THR A 58 -33.50 -21.41 10.90
C THR A 58 -34.23 -22.61 10.27
N ARG A 59 -33.53 -23.47 9.51
CA ARG A 59 -34.14 -24.65 8.88
C ARG A 59 -34.60 -25.69 9.91
N LYS A 60 -33.81 -25.91 10.97
CA LYS A 60 -34.14 -26.86 12.04
C LYS A 60 -35.20 -26.34 13.02
N LEU A 61 -35.46 -25.04 13.03
CA LEU A 61 -36.40 -24.40 13.97
C LEU A 61 -37.84 -24.28 13.43
N ARG A 62 -38.11 -24.73 12.21
CA ARG A 62 -39.48 -24.77 11.67
C ARG A 62 -40.34 -25.72 12.51
N GLY A 63 -41.56 -25.32 12.84
CA GLY A 63 -42.44 -26.07 13.75
C GLY A 63 -42.25 -25.71 15.24
N HIS A 64 -41.18 -25.02 15.62
CA HIS A 64 -41.03 -24.49 16.98
C HIS A 64 -41.72 -23.13 17.13
N VAL A 65 -42.46 -22.97 18.23
CA VAL A 65 -43.33 -21.79 18.47
C VAL A 65 -42.56 -20.46 18.51
N SER A 66 -41.38 -20.40 19.14
CA SER A 66 -40.65 -19.13 19.39
C SER A 66 -39.29 -19.00 18.71
N HIS A 67 -38.94 -19.92 17.79
CA HIS A 67 -37.68 -19.90 17.04
C HIS A 67 -36.41 -19.74 17.92
N GLY A 68 -36.44 -20.23 19.16
CA GLY A 68 -35.31 -20.18 20.09
C GLY A 68 -35.12 -18.85 20.84
N HIS A 69 -36.13 -17.98 20.88
CA HIS A 69 -36.09 -16.71 21.63
C HIS A 69 -36.85 -16.75 22.97
N GLY A 70 -37.13 -17.95 23.50
CA GLY A 70 -37.89 -18.15 24.74
C GLY A 70 -39.39 -17.86 24.60
N ARG A 71 -40.21 -18.32 25.57
CA ARG A 71 -41.67 -18.07 25.57
C ARG A 71 -42.03 -16.73 26.23
N ILE A 72 -41.33 -16.36 27.30
CA ILE A 72 -41.65 -15.19 28.13
C ILE A 72 -40.91 -13.94 27.65
N GLY A 73 -39.57 -13.98 27.59
CA GLY A 73 -38.75 -12.81 27.21
C GLY A 73 -38.99 -12.32 25.78
N LYS A 74 -39.14 -13.26 24.83
CA LYS A 74 -39.40 -13.05 23.39
C LYS A 74 -38.36 -12.18 22.68
N HIS A 75 -38.29 -12.31 21.35
CA HIS A 75 -37.49 -11.39 20.55
C HIS A 75 -38.23 -10.06 20.38
N ARG A 76 -37.63 -8.96 20.84
CA ARG A 76 -38.15 -7.59 20.72
C ARG A 76 -37.16 -6.71 19.96
N LYS A 77 -37.63 -5.59 19.40
CA LYS A 77 -36.85 -4.78 18.46
C LYS A 77 -35.53 -4.23 19.05
N HIS A 78 -35.58 -3.50 20.18
CA HIS A 78 -34.40 -2.89 20.81
C HIS A 78 -34.56 -2.82 22.34
N PRO A 79 -34.18 -3.87 23.09
CA PRO A 79 -34.42 -3.92 24.54
C PRO A 79 -33.55 -2.95 25.35
N GLY A 80 -32.36 -2.59 24.86
CA GLY A 80 -31.40 -1.75 25.57
C GLY A 80 -30.98 -0.49 24.82
N GLY A 81 -31.73 -0.10 23.78
CA GLY A 81 -31.34 0.94 22.83
C GLY A 81 -30.74 0.40 21.53
N ARG A 82 -30.34 1.31 20.63
CA ARG A 82 -29.71 1.00 19.35
C ARG A 82 -28.21 1.30 19.40
N GLY A 83 -27.40 0.45 18.77
CA GLY A 83 -25.95 0.62 18.74
C GLY A 83 -25.32 0.60 20.14
N ASN A 84 -24.36 1.49 20.38
CA ASN A 84 -23.59 1.60 21.63
C ASN A 84 -24.25 2.50 22.69
N ALA A 85 -25.58 2.65 22.66
CA ALA A 85 -26.32 3.45 23.62
C ALA A 85 -26.18 2.87 25.04
N GLY A 86 -26.21 3.74 26.07
CA GLY A 86 -26.20 3.34 27.48
C GLY A 86 -24.83 2.90 28.02
N GLY A 87 -23.74 3.14 27.30
CA GLY A 87 -22.40 2.65 27.69
C GLY A 87 -21.83 3.22 28.99
N LEU A 88 -22.37 4.32 29.53
CA LEU A 88 -22.06 4.84 30.87
C LEU A 88 -23.17 4.57 31.91
N HIS A 89 -24.31 4.04 31.46
CA HIS A 89 -25.51 3.85 32.27
C HIS A 89 -25.83 2.35 32.39
N HIS A 90 -26.94 1.89 31.80
CA HIS A 90 -27.45 0.52 31.92
C HIS A 90 -26.63 -0.53 31.16
N HIS A 91 -25.74 -0.13 30.25
CA HIS A 91 -24.75 -1.01 29.62
C HIS A 91 -23.32 -0.77 30.13
N ARG A 92 -23.13 0.03 31.18
CA ARG A 92 -21.81 0.34 31.77
C ARG A 92 -21.03 -0.92 32.12
N ILE A 93 -21.70 -1.91 32.71
CA ILE A 93 -21.09 -3.19 33.07
C ILE A 93 -20.47 -3.86 31.84
N ASN A 94 -21.08 -3.74 30.66
CA ASN A 94 -20.52 -4.32 29.44
C ASN A 94 -19.30 -3.53 28.94
N PHE A 95 -19.26 -2.20 29.11
CA PHE A 95 -18.09 -1.40 28.70
C PHE A 95 -16.90 -1.56 29.66
N ASP A 96 -17.17 -1.72 30.95
CA ASP A 96 -16.14 -1.83 32.00
C ASP A 96 -15.64 -3.28 32.20
N LYS A 97 -16.51 -4.30 32.07
CA LYS A 97 -16.22 -5.67 32.56
C LYS A 97 -15.36 -6.53 31.64
N TYR A 98 -15.38 -6.39 30.31
CA TYR A 98 -14.75 -7.38 29.41
C TYR A 98 -13.20 -7.44 29.50
N GLU A 99 -12.56 -6.89 30.55
CA GLU A 99 -11.11 -6.72 30.74
C GLU A 99 -10.43 -7.79 31.61
N ILE A 100 -11.15 -8.48 32.50
CA ILE A 100 -10.47 -9.24 33.57
C ILE A 100 -9.92 -10.62 33.13
N VAL A 101 -10.13 -11.06 31.87
CA VAL A 101 -9.55 -12.32 31.37
C VAL A 101 -8.93 -12.13 29.97
N LYS A 102 -7.66 -11.68 29.90
CA LYS A 102 -6.88 -11.72 28.66
C LYS A 102 -5.41 -12.12 28.86
N VAL A 103 -5.14 -13.39 28.62
CA VAL A 103 -3.82 -13.92 28.16
C VAL A 103 -3.70 -13.83 26.62
N VAL A 104 -4.70 -13.32 25.89
CA VAL A 104 -4.70 -13.27 24.42
C VAL A 104 -5.08 -11.87 23.88
N PRO A 105 -4.29 -11.28 22.97
CA PRO A 105 -4.49 -9.93 22.46
C PRO A 105 -5.38 -9.96 21.20
N SER A 106 -6.70 -10.06 21.36
CA SER A 106 -7.64 -9.70 20.29
C SER A 106 -9.06 -9.46 20.82
N LEU A 107 -9.48 -8.18 20.78
CA LEU A 107 -10.86 -7.66 20.92
C LEU A 107 -11.48 -7.63 22.35
N PRO A 108 -12.37 -6.66 22.67
CA PRO A 108 -11.98 -5.48 23.44
C PRO A 108 -12.95 -5.19 24.60
N SER A 109 -12.40 -5.22 25.79
CA SER A 109 -12.70 -4.27 26.85
C SER A 109 -12.08 -2.98 26.38
N HIS A 110 -12.78 -1.86 26.49
CA HIS A 110 -12.27 -0.58 26.01
C HIS A 110 -12.08 0.40 27.18
N PRO A 111 -11.19 0.13 28.15
CA PRO A 111 -10.69 1.20 28.99
C PRO A 111 -10.08 2.24 28.04
N GLY A 112 -10.70 3.43 27.98
CA GLY A 112 -10.36 4.48 27.01
C GLY A 112 -11.31 4.63 25.81
N TYR A 113 -12.45 3.91 25.75
CA TYR A 113 -13.53 4.24 24.80
C TYR A 113 -14.14 5.61 25.09
N PHE A 114 -14.39 5.86 26.37
CA PHE A 114 -14.80 7.17 26.86
C PHE A 114 -13.56 7.95 27.29
N GLY A 115 -13.44 9.17 26.79
CA GLY A 115 -12.31 10.05 27.08
C GLY A 115 -11.75 10.72 25.83
N LYS A 116 -10.93 11.75 26.03
CA LYS A 116 -10.14 12.40 24.97
C LYS A 116 -8.67 12.21 25.31
N VAL A 117 -7.88 11.72 24.34
CA VAL A 117 -6.44 11.50 24.49
C VAL A 117 -5.71 12.07 23.28
N GLY A 118 -4.56 12.70 23.53
CA GLY A 118 -3.67 13.22 22.49
C GLY A 118 -4.13 14.52 21.82
N MET A 119 -3.38 14.94 20.79
CA MET A 119 -3.64 16.16 20.02
C MET A 119 -4.29 15.84 18.68
N ARG A 120 -5.25 16.67 18.23
CA ARG A 120 -5.92 16.50 16.94
C ARG A 120 -5.00 16.96 15.80
N HIS A 121 -4.65 16.04 14.90
CA HIS A 121 -3.94 16.37 13.66
C HIS A 121 -4.92 16.62 12.51
N TYR A 122 -5.08 17.87 12.11
CA TYR A 122 -5.92 18.23 10.95
C TYR A 122 -5.26 17.82 9.63
N HIS A 123 -6.08 17.43 8.64
CA HIS A 123 -5.62 17.04 7.30
C HIS A 123 -4.40 16.11 7.29
N LEU A 124 -4.50 14.97 7.98
CA LEU A 124 -3.41 14.00 8.06
C LEU A 124 -3.02 13.45 6.68
N LYS A 125 -1.85 13.90 6.19
CA LYS A 125 -1.23 13.39 4.96
C LYS A 125 -0.42 12.14 5.28
N ARG A 126 -0.97 10.96 5.01
CA ARG A 126 -0.32 9.66 5.27
C ARG A 126 1.02 9.49 4.55
N ASN A 127 1.23 10.17 3.42
CA ASN A 127 2.47 10.08 2.65
C ASN A 127 3.67 10.69 3.39
N GLN A 128 3.45 11.70 4.26
CA GLN A 128 4.53 12.35 5.02
C GLN A 128 5.03 11.46 6.17
N SER A 129 4.12 10.74 6.83
CA SER A 129 4.44 9.78 7.89
C SER A 129 4.70 8.37 7.39
N PHE A 130 4.78 8.18 6.06
CA PHE A 130 5.01 6.88 5.46
C PHE A 130 6.46 6.43 5.74
N CYS A 131 6.60 5.53 6.71
CA CYS A 131 7.89 4.97 7.15
C CYS A 131 7.75 3.44 7.31
N PRO A 132 7.63 2.70 6.19
CA PRO A 132 7.69 1.25 6.23
C PRO A 132 9.05 0.77 6.76
N THR A 133 9.02 -0.18 7.69
CA THR A 133 10.21 -0.69 8.38
C THR A 133 10.54 -2.11 7.94
N VAL A 134 11.83 -2.42 7.85
CA VAL A 134 12.34 -3.78 7.64
C VAL A 134 13.34 -4.13 8.73
N ASN A 135 13.41 -5.40 9.12
CA ASN A 135 14.41 -5.89 10.07
C ASN A 135 15.56 -6.59 9.35
N LEU A 136 16.71 -6.74 10.03
CA LEU A 136 17.89 -7.41 9.47
C LEU A 136 17.65 -8.85 9.04
N ASP A 137 16.78 -9.59 9.73
CA ASP A 137 16.43 -10.99 9.39
C ASP A 137 15.83 -11.13 7.99
N LYS A 138 15.16 -10.08 7.50
CA LYS A 138 14.46 -10.10 6.20
C LYS A 138 15.26 -9.49 5.06
N LEU A 139 16.45 -8.92 5.30
CA LEU A 139 17.22 -8.27 4.23
C LEU A 139 17.57 -9.24 3.10
N TRP A 140 17.90 -10.49 3.42
CA TRP A 140 18.22 -11.52 2.43
C TRP A 140 17.00 -12.08 1.69
N THR A 141 15.78 -11.79 2.15
CA THR A 141 14.56 -12.16 1.42
C THR A 141 14.23 -11.19 0.30
N LEU A 142 14.78 -9.97 0.34
CA LEU A 142 14.61 -8.96 -0.71
C LEU A 142 15.51 -9.23 -1.93
N VAL A 143 16.45 -10.15 -1.79
CA VAL A 143 17.46 -10.47 -2.79
C VAL A 143 17.10 -11.81 -3.43
N THR A 144 17.30 -11.95 -4.74
CA THR A 144 17.09 -13.22 -5.45
C THR A 144 18.06 -14.29 -4.97
N GLU A 145 17.63 -15.55 -4.98
CA GLU A 145 18.44 -16.68 -4.51
C GLU A 145 19.78 -16.81 -5.25
N GLN A 146 19.78 -16.50 -6.55
CA GLN A 146 20.99 -16.48 -7.39
C GLN A 146 22.05 -15.52 -6.83
N THR A 147 21.65 -14.30 -6.47
CA THR A 147 22.55 -13.29 -5.92
C THR A 147 23.06 -13.70 -4.53
N ARG A 148 22.23 -14.37 -3.74
CA ARG A 148 22.60 -14.90 -2.42
C ARG A 148 23.65 -16.01 -2.52
N VAL A 149 23.50 -16.93 -3.47
CA VAL A 149 24.46 -18.01 -3.71
C VAL A 149 25.78 -17.46 -4.24
N ASN A 150 25.73 -16.46 -5.13
CA ASN A 150 26.92 -15.80 -5.66
C ASN A 150 27.69 -15.02 -4.58
N ALA A 151 26.97 -14.34 -3.68
CA ALA A 151 27.57 -13.68 -2.52
C ALA A 151 28.20 -14.67 -1.52
N ALA A 152 27.67 -15.90 -1.43
CA ALA A 152 28.25 -16.94 -0.60
C ALA A 152 29.54 -17.54 -1.20
N LYS A 153 29.60 -17.65 -2.53
CA LYS A 153 30.74 -18.22 -3.26
C LYS A 153 31.92 -17.24 -3.38
N ASN A 154 31.64 -15.95 -3.60
CA ASN A 154 32.67 -14.93 -3.81
C ASN A 154 33.04 -14.23 -2.50
N LYS A 155 33.95 -14.80 -1.73
CA LYS A 155 34.43 -14.22 -0.45
C LYS A 155 35.31 -12.97 -0.64
N THR A 156 35.89 -12.78 -1.82
CA THR A 156 36.84 -11.71 -2.14
C THR A 156 36.27 -10.68 -3.13
N GLY A 157 35.05 -10.90 -3.62
CA GLY A 157 34.41 -10.08 -4.65
C GLY A 157 33.50 -8.98 -4.10
N ALA A 158 33.00 -8.12 -4.98
CA ALA A 158 32.10 -7.02 -4.66
C ALA A 158 30.87 -7.49 -3.85
N ALA A 159 30.63 -6.85 -2.70
CA ALA A 159 29.51 -7.16 -1.82
C ALA A 159 28.16 -6.82 -2.47
N PRO A 160 27.09 -7.62 -2.22
CA PRO A 160 25.78 -7.34 -2.75
C PRO A 160 25.22 -6.03 -2.16
N ILE A 161 24.70 -5.19 -3.05
CA ILE A 161 24.02 -3.95 -2.69
C ILE A 161 22.53 -4.26 -2.54
N ILE A 162 22.01 -4.14 -1.32
CA ILE A 162 20.59 -4.28 -1.04
C ILE A 162 19.98 -2.89 -0.95
N ASP A 163 19.25 -2.52 -2.00
CA ASP A 163 18.46 -1.30 -2.01
C ASP A 163 17.07 -1.58 -1.42
N VAL A 164 16.91 -1.11 -0.18
CA VAL A 164 15.66 -1.32 0.55
C VAL A 164 14.58 -0.31 0.16
N VAL A 165 15.00 0.86 -0.37
CA VAL A 165 14.08 1.92 -0.84
C VAL A 165 13.34 1.45 -2.08
N ARG A 166 14.04 0.77 -3.00
CA ARG A 166 13.42 0.15 -4.18
C ARG A 166 12.41 -0.94 -3.81
N ALA A 167 12.64 -1.65 -2.71
CA ALA A 167 11.70 -2.62 -2.16
C ALA A 167 10.53 -1.99 -1.37
N GLY A 168 10.47 -0.65 -1.27
CA GLY A 168 9.40 0.08 -0.62
C GLY A 168 9.54 0.20 0.90
N TYR A 169 10.74 0.01 1.46
CA TYR A 169 11.02 0.23 2.89
C TYR A 169 11.97 1.41 3.10
N TYR A 170 11.73 2.21 4.13
CA TYR A 170 12.50 3.43 4.38
C TYR A 170 13.42 3.30 5.59
N LYS A 171 13.05 2.49 6.59
CA LYS A 171 13.81 2.35 7.84
C LYS A 171 14.23 0.92 8.11
N VAL A 172 15.51 0.71 8.39
CA VAL A 172 16.07 -0.59 8.78
C VAL A 172 16.24 -0.66 10.30
N LEU A 173 15.73 -1.75 10.89
CA LEU A 173 15.75 -2.02 12.32
C LEU A 173 16.62 -3.24 12.65
N GLY A 174 17.30 -3.19 13.80
CA GLY A 174 18.31 -4.17 14.23
C GLY A 174 17.78 -5.48 14.84
N LYS A 175 16.52 -5.87 14.60
CA LYS A 175 16.02 -7.18 15.07
C LYS A 175 16.63 -8.30 14.21
N GLY A 176 16.97 -9.43 14.84
CA GLY A 176 17.57 -10.58 14.16
C GLY A 176 19.11 -10.52 14.06
N LYS A 177 19.66 -11.49 13.35
CA LYS A 177 21.10 -11.64 13.05
C LYS A 177 21.27 -11.71 11.54
N LEU A 178 22.34 -11.10 11.04
CA LEU A 178 22.78 -11.27 9.66
C LEU A 178 23.70 -12.49 9.57
N PRO A 179 23.73 -13.20 8.43
CA PRO A 179 24.79 -14.16 8.15
C PRO A 179 26.15 -13.45 8.15
N LYS A 180 27.24 -14.18 8.38
CA LYS A 180 28.63 -13.68 8.37
C LYS A 180 29.12 -13.36 6.93
N GLN A 181 28.33 -12.61 6.17
CA GLN A 181 28.59 -12.21 4.79
C GLN A 181 28.46 -10.68 4.72
N PRO A 182 29.46 -9.97 4.18
CA PRO A 182 29.43 -8.51 4.09
C PRO A 182 28.32 -8.06 3.12
N VAL A 183 27.59 -7.01 3.51
CA VAL A 183 26.46 -6.47 2.72
C VAL A 183 26.49 -4.95 2.76
N ILE A 184 26.19 -4.32 1.63
CA ILE A 184 25.98 -2.88 1.55
C ILE A 184 24.48 -2.62 1.52
N VAL A 185 23.94 -1.92 2.52
CA VAL A 185 22.51 -1.64 2.63
C VAL A 185 22.24 -0.16 2.36
N LYS A 186 21.35 0.13 1.41
CA LYS A 186 20.89 1.49 1.09
C LYS A 186 19.49 1.73 1.68
N ALA A 187 19.36 2.69 2.59
CA ALA A 187 18.07 3.07 3.18
C ALA A 187 18.03 4.55 3.58
N LYS A 188 16.84 5.08 3.88
CA LYS A 188 16.69 6.46 4.36
C LYS A 188 17.08 6.63 5.82
N PHE A 189 16.73 5.64 6.65
CA PHE A 189 17.00 5.66 8.08
C PHE A 189 17.52 4.30 8.57
N PHE A 190 18.48 4.33 9.48
CA PHE A 190 18.94 3.16 10.21
C PHE A 190 18.73 3.36 11.71
N SER A 191 18.52 2.27 12.44
CA SER A 191 18.65 2.31 13.90
C SER A 191 20.09 2.06 14.30
N ARG A 192 20.53 2.64 15.43
CA ARG A 192 21.90 2.46 15.96
C ARG A 192 22.32 0.99 16.03
N ARG A 193 21.44 0.14 16.57
CA ARG A 193 21.65 -1.32 16.66
C ARG A 193 21.76 -2.00 15.29
N ALA A 194 21.08 -1.48 14.26
CA ALA A 194 21.19 -2.01 12.91
C ALA A 194 22.56 -1.69 12.31
N GLU A 195 23.02 -0.45 12.47
CA GLU A 195 24.34 -0.03 11.98
C GLU A 195 25.48 -0.80 12.64
N GLU A 196 25.47 -0.92 13.96
CA GLU A 196 26.47 -1.68 14.73
C GLU A 196 26.59 -3.13 14.21
N LYS A 197 25.45 -3.77 13.94
CA LYS A 197 25.41 -5.16 13.43
C LYS A 197 25.87 -5.27 11.98
N ILE A 198 25.48 -4.34 11.11
CA ILE A 198 25.90 -4.35 9.70
C ILE A 198 27.42 -4.11 9.62
N LYS A 199 27.93 -3.12 10.35
CA LYS A 199 29.37 -2.84 10.45
C LYS A 199 30.14 -4.01 11.06
N GLY A 200 29.59 -4.66 12.09
CA GLY A 200 30.19 -5.84 12.73
C GLY A 200 30.32 -7.07 11.82
N VAL A 201 29.54 -7.14 10.74
CA VAL A 201 29.65 -8.20 9.71
C VAL A 201 30.59 -7.79 8.56
N GLY A 202 31.17 -6.58 8.63
CA GLY A 202 31.99 -6.02 7.55
C GLY A 202 31.15 -5.42 6.42
N GLY A 203 29.88 -5.10 6.68
CA GLY A 203 28.99 -4.40 5.75
C GLY A 203 29.06 -2.87 5.88
N ALA A 204 28.44 -2.18 4.94
CA ALA A 204 28.33 -0.72 4.94
C ALA A 204 26.86 -0.27 4.94
N CYS A 205 26.57 0.79 5.70
CA CYS A 205 25.26 1.45 5.70
C CYS A 205 25.36 2.73 4.86
N VAL A 206 24.58 2.82 3.79
CA VAL A 206 24.54 3.98 2.90
C VAL A 206 23.19 4.67 3.06
N LEU A 207 23.23 5.94 3.46
CA LEU A 207 22.03 6.77 3.56
C LEU A 207 21.62 7.29 2.18
N VAL A 208 20.33 7.22 1.88
CA VAL A 208 19.72 7.73 0.65
C VAL A 208 18.66 8.75 1.02
N ALA A 209 18.68 9.92 0.36
CA ALA A 209 17.74 11.02 0.61
C ALA A 209 16.30 10.69 0.17
#